data_AF-A0A7K2CS00-F1
#
_entry.id   AF-A0A7K2CS00-F1
#
_cell.length_a   1.000
_cell.length_b   1.000
_cell.length_c   1.000
_cell.angle_alpha   90.00
_cell.angle_beta   90.00
_cell.angle_gamma   90.00
#
_symmetry.space_group_name_H-M   'P 1'
#
loop_
_entity.id
_entity.type
_entity.pdbx_description
1 polymer ?
#
loop_
_entity_poly.entity_id
_entity_poly.type
_entity_poly.pdbx_seq_one_letter_code
_entity_poly.pdbx_strand_id
1 'polypeptide(L)'
;MTDPDQLPEARAAVVDRLGEAALVDAAGVIGAFQRMNRLADATGLPVDKPLAVLTAGLDDELGIQGFYTAQHSKRLPWVVRKLGQMMRPFGSVMMKVLAPKNDV
;
A
#
# COMPACT_ATOMS: atom_id res chain seq x y z
N MET A 1 10.27 -1.98 -13.29
CA MET A 1 9.73 -2.53 -14.56
C MET A 1 9.95 -4.02 -14.49
N THR A 2 8.88 -4.81 -14.59
CA THR A 2 8.95 -6.27 -14.54
C THR A 2 9.85 -6.76 -15.66
N ASP A 3 10.84 -7.57 -15.32
CA ASP A 3 11.62 -8.30 -16.30
C ASP A 3 10.73 -9.42 -16.88
N PRO A 4 10.36 -9.38 -18.17
CA PRO A 4 9.47 -10.39 -18.78
C PRO A 4 9.98 -11.80 -18.56
N ASP A 5 11.29 -11.96 -18.45
CA ASP A 5 11.98 -13.23 -18.30
C ASP A 5 11.78 -13.85 -16.89
N GLN A 6 11.39 -13.05 -15.89
CA GLN A 6 11.12 -13.51 -14.52
C GLN A 6 9.67 -13.94 -14.27
N LEU A 7 8.75 -13.57 -15.16
CA LEU A 7 7.33 -13.89 -15.00
C LEU A 7 7.01 -15.40 -14.99
N PRO A 8 7.62 -16.24 -15.84
CA PRO A 8 7.40 -17.68 -15.80
C PRO A 8 7.80 -18.30 -14.45
N GLU A 9 8.95 -17.89 -13.92
CA GLU A 9 9.47 -18.38 -12.63
C GLU A 9 8.54 -17.99 -11.47
N ALA A 10 8.10 -16.73 -11.41
CA ALA A 10 7.18 -16.28 -10.38
C ALA A 10 5.82 -17.01 -10.43
N ARG A 11 5.30 -17.28 -11.64
CA ARG A 11 4.05 -18.05 -11.81
C ARG A 11 4.23 -19.49 -11.34
N ALA A 12 5.33 -20.15 -11.73
CA ALA A 12 5.64 -21.50 -11.29
C ALA A 12 5.73 -21.56 -9.76
N ALA A 13 6.43 -20.62 -9.13
CA ALA A 13 6.56 -20.58 -7.67
C ALA A 13 5.20 -20.46 -6.93
N VAL A 14 4.26 -19.68 -7.47
CA VAL A 14 2.91 -19.57 -6.90
C VAL A 14 2.12 -20.86 -7.09
N VAL A 15 2.15 -21.44 -8.28
CA VAL A 15 1.45 -22.71 -8.57
C VAL A 15 1.99 -23.84 -7.72
N ASP A 16 3.31 -23.98 -7.62
CA ASP A 16 3.96 -25.03 -6.82
C ASP A 16 3.61 -24.96 -5.34
N ARG A 17 3.39 -23.75 -4.80
CA ARG A 17 3.09 -23.54 -3.38
C ARG A 17 1.61 -23.51 -3.04
N LEU A 18 0.77 -22.98 -3.93
CA LEU A 18 -0.61 -22.61 -3.64
C LEU A 18 -1.62 -23.14 -4.67
N GLY A 19 -1.15 -23.71 -5.78
CA GLY A 19 -1.99 -24.24 -6.86
C GLY A 19 -2.43 -23.20 -7.89
N GLU A 20 -2.98 -23.69 -9.01
CA GLU A 20 -3.39 -22.86 -10.14
C GLU A 20 -4.54 -21.90 -9.79
N ALA A 21 -5.50 -22.34 -8.98
CA ALA A 21 -6.62 -21.49 -8.55
C ALA A 21 -6.13 -20.25 -7.78
N ALA A 22 -5.13 -20.41 -6.89
CA ALA A 22 -4.56 -19.30 -6.16
C ALA A 22 -3.81 -18.31 -7.06
N LEU A 23 -3.18 -18.78 -8.14
CA LEU A 23 -2.58 -17.90 -9.15
C LEU A 23 -3.64 -17.05 -9.85
N VAL A 24 -4.79 -17.62 -10.20
CA VAL A 24 -5.91 -16.90 -10.82
C VAL A 24 -6.47 -15.85 -9.86
N ASP A 25 -6.71 -16.21 -8.60
CA ASP A 25 -7.21 -15.29 -7.57
C ASP A 25 -6.24 -14.14 -7.33
N ALA A 26 -4.94 -14.44 -7.20
CA ALA A 26 -3.90 -13.42 -7.04
C ALA A 26 -3.87 -12.46 -8.23
N ALA A 27 -3.95 -12.97 -9.46
CA ALA A 27 -4.02 -12.15 -10.67
C ALA A 27 -5.26 -11.24 -10.67
N GLY A 28 -6.41 -11.74 -10.23
CA GLY A 28 -7.64 -10.96 -10.08
C GLY A 28 -7.49 -9.80 -9.09
N VAL A 29 -6.93 -10.07 -7.91
CA VAL A 29 -6.66 -9.04 -6.89
C VAL A 29 -5.70 -7.98 -7.43
N ILE A 30 -4.57 -8.39 -8.01
CA ILE A 30 -3.57 -7.47 -8.59
C ILE A 30 -4.20 -6.60 -9.68
N GLY A 31 -4.99 -7.20 -10.57
CA GLY A 31 -5.70 -6.47 -11.62
C GLY A 31 -6.67 -5.41 -11.08
N ALA A 32 -7.43 -5.76 -10.03
CA ALA A 32 -8.35 -4.84 -9.38
C ALA A 32 -7.63 -3.64 -8.76
N PHE A 33 -6.52 -3.86 -8.03
CA PHE A 33 -5.70 -2.79 -7.45
C PHE A 33 -5.03 -1.94 -8.52
N GLN A 34 -4.50 -2.55 -9.58
CA GLN A 34 -3.88 -1.79 -10.67
C GLN A 34 -4.86 -0.84 -11.35
N ARG A 35 -6.12 -1.25 -11.51
CA ARG A 35 -7.19 -0.36 -12.01
C ARG A 35 -7.42 0.82 -11.07
N MET A 36 -7.51 0.58 -9.77
CA MET A 36 -7.74 1.63 -8.77
C MET A 36 -6.57 2.62 -8.72
N ASN A 37 -5.33 2.13 -8.77
CA ASN A 37 -4.15 2.99 -8.80
C ASN A 37 -4.16 3.92 -10.01
N ARG A 38 -4.42 3.39 -11.22
CA ARG A 38 -4.52 4.23 -12.42
C ARG A 38 -5.63 5.28 -12.33
N LEU A 39 -6.78 4.94 -11.73
CA LEU A 39 -7.86 5.90 -11.53
C LEU A 39 -7.46 7.00 -10.54
N ALA A 40 -6.81 6.64 -9.43
CA ALA A 40 -6.31 7.59 -8.44
C ALA A 40 -5.25 8.52 -9.04
N ASP A 41 -4.30 7.98 -9.80
CA ASP A 41 -3.27 8.75 -10.49
C ASP A 41 -3.86 9.70 -11.54
N ALA A 42 -4.83 9.24 -12.33
CA ALA A 42 -5.48 10.05 -13.37
C ALA A 42 -6.34 11.19 -12.81
N THR A 43 -6.92 11.00 -11.62
CA THR A 43 -7.82 11.98 -11.00
C THR A 43 -7.13 12.83 -9.93
N GLY A 44 -5.91 12.48 -9.53
CA GLY A 44 -5.18 13.13 -8.45
C GLY A 44 -5.83 12.89 -7.07
N LEU A 45 -6.45 11.72 -6.87
CA LEU A 45 -7.15 11.40 -5.62
C LEU A 45 -6.16 11.46 -4.43
N PRO A 46 -6.37 12.35 -3.45
CA PRO A 46 -5.45 12.48 -2.34
C PRO A 46 -5.62 11.35 -1.32
N VAL A 47 -4.54 11.01 -0.64
CA VAL A 47 -4.62 10.16 0.56
C VAL A 47 -5.27 10.95 1.69
N ASP A 48 -6.24 10.34 2.38
CA ASP A 48 -6.90 10.95 3.53
C ASP A 48 -5.90 11.30 4.63
N LYS A 49 -6.06 12.48 5.26
CA LYS A 49 -5.11 13.01 6.24
C LYS A 49 -4.80 12.04 7.39
N PRO A 50 -5.77 11.36 8.03
CA PRO A 50 -5.47 10.41 9.10
C PRO A 50 -4.63 9.23 8.60
N LEU A 51 -4.97 8.70 7.42
CA LEU A 51 -4.23 7.61 6.80
C LEU A 51 -2.82 8.05 6.42
N ALA A 52 -2.65 9.27 5.88
CA ALA A 52 -1.35 9.83 5.53
C ALA A 52 -0.42 9.99 6.75
N VAL A 53 -0.98 10.30 7.93
CA VAL A 53 -0.21 10.38 9.18
C VAL A 53 0.19 8.98 9.66
N LEU A 54 -0.73 8.02 9.59
CA LEU A 54 -0.45 6.62 9.96
C LEU A 54 0.62 6.00 9.05
N THR A 55 0.56 6.28 7.75
CA THR A 55 1.51 5.79 6.77
C THR A 55 2.75 6.68 6.62
N ALA A 56 2.89 7.73 7.43
CA ALA A 56 3.99 8.70 7.30
C ALA A 56 5.37 8.04 7.46
N GLY A 57 6.16 7.97 6.38
CA GLY A 57 7.46 7.30 6.34
C GLY A 57 7.47 5.92 5.68
N LEU A 58 6.30 5.33 5.37
CA LEU A 58 6.22 4.07 4.61
C LEU A 58 6.60 4.34 3.16
N ASP A 59 6.29 5.53 2.67
CA ASP A 59 6.71 6.05 1.37
C ASP A 59 8.23 6.05 1.20
N ASP A 60 8.97 6.41 2.25
CA ASP A 60 10.43 6.41 2.24
C ASP A 60 10.99 4.97 2.32
N GLU A 61 10.41 4.13 3.18
CA GLU A 61 10.81 2.73 3.36
C GLU A 61 10.58 1.87 2.11
N LEU A 62 9.45 2.09 1.43
CA LEU A 62 9.08 1.41 0.20
C LEU A 62 9.77 2.02 -1.04
N GLY A 63 10.56 3.09 -0.89
CA GLY A 63 11.24 3.76 -1.99
C GLY A 63 10.29 4.42 -2.99
N ILE A 64 9.05 4.75 -2.58
CA ILE A 64 8.01 5.28 -3.48
C ILE A 64 8.44 6.61 -4.11
N GLN A 65 9.32 7.36 -3.43
CA GLN A 65 9.86 8.63 -3.91
C GLN A 65 10.66 8.52 -5.22
N GLY A 66 11.10 7.31 -5.61
CA GLY A 66 11.79 7.07 -6.87
C GLY A 66 10.87 7.00 -8.10
N PHE A 67 9.55 6.93 -7.91
CA PHE A 67 8.61 6.88 -9.02
C PHE A 67 8.20 8.27 -9.48
N TYR A 68 8.03 8.44 -10.80
CA TYR A 68 7.63 9.70 -11.43
C TYR A 68 6.36 10.30 -10.80
N THR A 69 5.38 9.47 -10.44
CA THR A 69 4.11 9.92 -9.86
C THR A 69 4.24 10.52 -8.45
N ALA A 70 5.33 10.25 -7.73
CA ALA A 70 5.56 10.79 -6.39
C ALA A 70 5.64 12.33 -6.37
N GLN A 71 6.01 12.95 -7.49
CA GLN A 71 6.05 14.41 -7.63
C GLN A 71 4.67 15.07 -7.50
N HIS A 72 3.59 14.31 -7.71
CA HIS A 72 2.21 14.81 -7.62
C HIS A 72 1.60 14.62 -6.21
N SER A 73 2.32 13.99 -5.29
CA SER A 73 1.83 13.71 -3.95
C SER A 73 2.03 14.89 -2.99
N LYS A 74 0.99 15.24 -2.23
CA LYS A 74 1.07 16.27 -1.19
C LYS A 74 1.85 15.72 0.01
N ARG A 75 3.02 16.29 0.28
CA ARG A 75 3.84 15.90 1.43
C ARG A 75 3.30 16.48 2.73
N LEU A 76 3.24 15.65 3.76
CA LEU A 76 3.01 16.14 5.11
C LEU A 76 4.20 17.00 5.58
N PRO A 77 3.96 18.03 6.39
CA PRO A 77 5.04 18.76 7.04
C PRO A 77 5.97 17.82 7.79
N TRP A 78 7.28 18.07 7.77
CA TRP A 78 8.28 17.19 8.35
C TRP A 78 8.03 16.89 9.84
N VAL A 79 7.48 17.85 10.59
CA VAL A 79 7.10 17.70 12.00
C VAL A 79 6.02 16.63 12.18
N VAL A 80 4.99 16.67 11.33
CA VAL A 80 3.89 15.70 11.34
C VAL A 80 4.39 14.31 10.94
N ARG A 81 5.33 14.23 9.99
CA ARG A 81 5.96 12.96 9.59
C ARG A 81 6.76 12.33 10.74
N LYS A 82 7.58 13.11 11.44
CA LYS A 82 8.36 12.63 12.60
C LYS A 82 7.45 12.20 13.76
N LEU A 83 6.39 12.95 14.04
CA LEU A 83 5.40 12.57 15.06
C LEU A 83 4.69 11.26 14.68
N GLY A 84 4.26 11.12 13.42
CA GLY A 84 3.65 9.90 12.91
C GLY A 84 4.58 8.69 13.05
N GLN A 85 5.84 8.80 12.63
CA GLN A 85 6.85 7.74 12.78
C GLN A 85 7.07 7.33 14.24
N MET A 86 7.07 8.29 15.17
CA MET A 86 7.21 8.01 16.61
C MET A 86 5.97 7.34 17.22
N MET A 87 4.78 7.66 16.71
CA MET A 87 3.52 7.11 17.19
C MET A 87 3.13 5.76 16.55
N ARG A 88 3.78 5.34 15.45
CA ARG A 88 3.58 4.02 14.81
C ARG A 88 3.53 2.82 15.76
N PRO A 89 4.46 2.62 16.71
CA PRO A 89 4.42 1.48 17.62
C PRO A 89 3.19 1.46 18.54
N PHE A 90 2.55 2.62 18.76
CA PHE A 90 1.32 2.74 19.57
C PHE A 90 0.04 2.77 18.72
N GLY A 91 0.14 2.93 17.39
CA GLY A 91 -1.00 3.04 16.50
C GLY A 91 -1.86 1.78 16.43
N SER A 92 -1.26 0.59 16.50
CA SER A 92 -1.99 -0.69 16.53
C SER A 92 -2.75 -0.91 17.84
N VAL A 93 -2.21 -0.40 18.96
CA VAL A 93 -2.85 -0.44 20.28
C VAL A 93 -4.02 0.56 20.32
N MET A 94 -3.81 1.78 19.81
CA MET A 94 -4.83 2.82 19.81
C MET A 94 -6.00 2.49 18.85
N MET A 95 -5.73 1.88 17.68
CA MET A 95 -6.77 1.36 16.78
C MET A 95 -7.59 0.23 17.43
N LYS A 96 -6.98 -0.64 18.25
CA LYS A 96 -7.71 -1.67 19.00
C LYS A 96 -8.60 -1.09 20.11
N VAL A 97 -8.22 0.05 20.68
CA VAL A 97 -8.98 0.72 21.76
C VAL A 97 -10.08 1.62 21.19
N LEU A 98 -9.86 2.24 20.03
CA LEU A 98 -10.83 3.09 19.33
C LEU A 98 -11.74 2.33 18.35
N ALA A 99 -11.43 1.08 18.04
CA ALA A 99 -12.37 0.23 17.33
C ALA A 99 -13.67 0.17 18.15
N PRO A 100 -14.82 0.56 17.59
CA PRO A 100 -16.08 0.42 18.31
C PRO A 100 -16.22 -1.06 18.68
N LYS A 101 -16.55 -1.32 19.95
CA LYS A 101 -17.01 -2.66 20.35
C LYS A 101 -18.28 -2.93 19.56
N ASN A 102 -18.16 -3.70 18.48
CA ASN A 102 -19.33 -4.31 17.88
C ASN A 102 -19.81 -5.37 18.87
N ASP A 103 -20.76 -4.98 19.72
CA ASP A 103 -21.62 -5.91 20.44
C ASP A 103 -22.76 -6.33 19.49
N VAL A 104 -22.47 -7.08 18.43
CA VAL A 104 -23.39 -7.98 17.68
C VAL A 104 -22.57 -9.04 16.96
#